data_AF-G2M2B9-F1
#
_entry.id   AF-G2M2B9-F1
#
_cell.length_a   1.000
_cell.length_b   1.000
_cell.length_c   1.000
_cell.angle_alpha   90.00
_cell.angle_beta   90.00
_cell.angle_gamma   90.00
#
_symmetry.space_group_name_H-M   'P 1'
#
loop_
_entity.id
_entity.type
_entity.pdbx_description
1 polymer ?
#
loop_
_entity_poly.entity_id
_entity_poly.type
_entity_poly.pdbx_seq_one_letter_code
_entity_poly.pdbx_strand_id
1 'polypeptide(L)'
;MSPTKRFLFVALLAVLLSSPVTASKPFWLREGVYLSYYAFDDESQGPIADYIRNGTYYSIGADGLLVNFTVLEVTGNTARVGVKLVFLPGKGVNDSVMVYTATRGEDPEPLFSWLNYSGLRKGWIHEGNVSLLSAVARTKKPLVIEGEYFIKLGNGSVYTLDGRYIGHTILWGLRDLKVNDTLFVFNGTPVRVASNRIINKTVLTYYGSFERPNGMFFSEFCSHDELWTAWKAVFFALYNPQLDLTLTFLGPVPDLIAVGVIFVDPSDGAARRFNLEHKNELTKIPLMRMQGLSLYDTNVRENRAVFPARPPRSGLRVAFLVSLIVLGVALLKGGVLNGKAA
;
A
#
# COMPACT_ATOMS: atom_id res chain seq x y z
N MET A 1 -18.47 44.47 -23.46
CA MET A 1 -19.07 43.12 -23.51
C MET A 1 -20.50 43.23 -23.02
N SER A 2 -21.50 42.72 -23.75
CA SER A 2 -22.90 42.76 -23.29
C SER A 2 -23.09 41.91 -22.03
N PRO A 3 -24.11 42.20 -21.20
CA PRO A 3 -24.40 41.46 -19.96
C PRO A 3 -24.50 39.95 -20.20
N THR A 4 -25.12 39.55 -21.30
CA THR A 4 -25.29 38.15 -21.75
C THR A 4 -23.95 37.44 -21.96
N LYS A 5 -22.95 38.11 -22.52
CA LYS A 5 -21.62 37.52 -22.76
C LYS A 5 -20.82 37.37 -21.47
N ARG A 6 -21.02 38.25 -20.48
CA ARG A 6 -20.40 38.12 -19.14
C ARG A 6 -21.01 36.96 -18.37
N PHE A 7 -22.33 36.79 -18.43
CA PHE A 7 -23.02 35.68 -17.78
C PHE A 7 -22.58 34.32 -18.35
N LEU A 8 -22.54 34.19 -19.68
CA LEU A 8 -22.06 32.97 -20.34
C LEU A 8 -20.60 32.65 -19.98
N PHE A 9 -19.76 33.69 -19.85
CA PHE A 9 -18.35 33.51 -19.47
C PHE A 9 -18.20 33.01 -18.03
N VAL A 10 -18.94 33.60 -17.08
CA VAL A 10 -18.92 33.17 -15.67
C VAL A 10 -19.50 31.77 -15.51
N ALA A 11 -20.57 31.44 -16.24
CA ALA A 11 -21.15 30.10 -16.24
C ALA A 11 -20.17 29.05 -16.79
N LEU A 12 -19.48 29.34 -17.90
CA LEU A 12 -18.46 28.44 -18.46
C LEU A 12 -17.27 28.27 -17.52
N LEU A 13 -16.80 29.34 -16.87
CA LEU A 13 -15.73 29.29 -15.89
C LEU A 13 -16.13 28.47 -14.66
N ALA A 14 -17.37 28.64 -14.18
CA ALA A 14 -17.92 27.85 -13.09
C ALA A 14 -17.99 26.36 -13.43
N VAL A 15 -18.40 26.00 -14.66
CA VAL A 15 -18.44 24.60 -15.13
C VAL A 15 -17.03 23.98 -15.25
N LEU A 16 -16.05 24.76 -15.72
CA LEU A 16 -14.66 24.32 -15.81
C LEU A 16 -13.98 24.19 -14.44
N LEU A 17 -14.37 25.02 -13.48
CA LEU A 17 -13.89 24.96 -12.09
C LEU A 17 -14.63 23.93 -11.24
N SER A 18 -15.84 23.53 -11.64
CA SER A 18 -16.65 22.50 -10.95
C SER A 18 -16.38 21.09 -11.44
N SER A 19 -15.45 20.89 -12.38
CA SER A 19 -15.04 19.55 -12.78
C SER A 19 -14.30 18.91 -11.60
N PRO A 20 -14.81 17.85 -10.97
CA PRO A 20 -14.12 17.20 -9.88
C PRO A 20 -12.74 16.77 -10.39
N VAL A 21 -11.69 17.13 -9.65
CA VAL A 21 -10.37 16.57 -9.85
C VAL A 21 -10.47 15.10 -9.43
N THR A 22 -10.97 14.25 -10.32
CA THR A 22 -10.85 12.80 -10.15
C THR A 22 -9.35 12.51 -10.17
N ALA A 23 -8.80 12.06 -9.03
CA ALA A 23 -7.49 11.44 -9.04
C ALA A 23 -7.57 10.34 -10.11
N SER A 24 -6.79 10.48 -11.18
CA SER A 24 -6.84 9.53 -12.28
C SER A 24 -6.35 8.20 -11.74
N LYS A 25 -7.21 7.17 -11.75
CA LYS A 25 -6.80 5.79 -11.48
C LYS A 25 -5.51 5.48 -12.25
N PRO A 26 -4.57 4.71 -11.68
CA PRO A 26 -3.29 4.50 -12.35
C PRO A 26 -3.52 3.81 -13.70
N PHE A 27 -2.66 4.09 -14.68
CA PHE A 27 -2.84 3.64 -16.07
C PHE A 27 -2.95 2.11 -16.20
N TRP A 28 -2.39 1.41 -15.22
CA TRP A 28 -2.34 -0.04 -15.18
C TRP A 28 -3.59 -0.67 -14.56
N LEU A 29 -4.46 0.08 -13.88
CA LEU A 29 -5.61 -0.48 -13.16
C LEU A 29 -6.73 -0.90 -14.12
N ARG A 30 -6.82 -2.21 -14.35
CA ARG A 30 -7.87 -2.88 -15.13
C ARG A 30 -8.01 -4.32 -14.65
N GLU A 31 -9.14 -4.93 -14.97
CA GLU A 31 -9.43 -6.34 -14.65
C GLU A 31 -8.32 -7.27 -15.15
N GLY A 32 -7.99 -8.27 -14.34
CA GLY A 32 -6.93 -9.24 -14.61
C GLY A 32 -5.51 -8.75 -14.37
N VAL A 33 -5.30 -7.47 -14.02
CA VAL A 33 -3.97 -6.99 -13.61
C VAL A 33 -3.64 -7.48 -12.21
N TYR A 34 -2.39 -7.91 -12.03
CA TYR A 34 -1.90 -8.37 -10.73
C TYR A 34 -0.54 -7.77 -10.37
N LEU A 35 -0.32 -7.68 -9.06
CA LEU A 35 0.93 -7.29 -8.42
C LEU A 35 1.28 -8.36 -7.39
N SER A 36 2.42 -9.00 -7.55
CA SER A 36 2.90 -10.07 -6.69
C SER A 36 4.13 -9.59 -5.93
N TYR A 37 4.12 -9.72 -4.61
CA TYR A 37 5.21 -9.32 -3.73
C TYR A 37 5.74 -10.52 -2.97
N TYR A 38 7.05 -10.56 -2.78
CA TYR A 38 7.73 -11.70 -2.18
C TYR A 38 8.77 -11.25 -1.15
N ALA A 39 8.88 -12.03 -0.09
CA ALA A 39 9.99 -11.99 0.84
C ALA A 39 10.37 -13.42 1.22
N PHE A 40 11.67 -13.65 1.40
CA PHE A 40 12.19 -14.93 1.87
C PHE A 40 13.23 -14.70 2.94
N ASP A 41 13.04 -15.28 4.11
CA ASP A 41 13.98 -15.25 5.23
C ASP A 41 14.47 -16.67 5.53
N ASP A 42 15.77 -16.89 5.30
CA ASP A 42 16.47 -18.14 5.55
C ASP A 42 17.04 -18.25 6.98
N GLU A 43 16.87 -17.22 7.81
CA GLU A 43 17.47 -17.19 9.15
C GLU A 43 16.46 -16.85 10.27
N SER A 44 15.31 -16.25 9.96
CA SER A 44 14.28 -15.95 10.97
C SER A 44 13.33 -17.12 11.19
N GLN A 45 13.13 -17.49 12.46
CA GLN A 45 12.05 -18.39 12.91
C GLN A 45 10.90 -17.63 13.61
N GLY A 46 10.87 -16.30 13.48
CA GLY A 46 9.83 -15.46 14.06
C GLY A 46 8.55 -15.42 13.23
N PRO A 47 7.45 -14.92 13.80
CA PRO A 47 6.27 -14.58 13.02
C PRO A 47 6.59 -13.49 12.01
N ILE A 48 6.09 -13.64 10.79
CA ILE A 48 6.25 -12.69 9.69
C ILE A 48 4.93 -12.01 9.32
N ALA A 49 3.80 -12.49 9.86
CA ALA A 49 2.50 -11.87 9.70
C ALA A 49 1.59 -12.18 10.88
N ASP A 50 0.63 -11.28 11.10
CA ASP A 50 -0.43 -11.46 12.07
C ASP A 50 -1.80 -11.37 11.38
N TYR A 51 -2.70 -12.26 11.78
CA TYR A 51 -3.98 -12.50 11.16
C TYR A 51 -5.08 -12.60 12.22
N ILE A 52 -6.21 -11.96 11.97
CA ILE A 52 -7.39 -12.03 12.83
C ILE A 52 -8.54 -12.66 12.04
N ARG A 53 -9.17 -13.66 12.65
CA ARG A 53 -10.38 -14.29 12.11
C ARG A 53 -11.32 -14.65 13.25
N ASN A 54 -12.58 -14.24 13.15
CA ASN A 54 -13.63 -14.52 14.14
C ASN A 54 -13.20 -14.16 15.58
N GLY A 55 -12.51 -13.02 15.76
CA GLY A 55 -12.01 -12.57 17.06
C GLY A 55 -10.81 -13.36 17.60
N THR A 56 -10.30 -14.35 16.87
CA THR A 56 -9.11 -15.10 17.23
C THR A 56 -7.89 -14.54 16.51
N TYR A 57 -6.80 -14.38 17.26
CA TYR A 57 -5.52 -13.87 16.76
C TYR A 57 -4.58 -15.01 16.41
N TYR A 58 -3.93 -14.89 15.25
CA TYR A 58 -2.97 -15.84 14.72
C TYR A 58 -1.68 -15.12 14.35
N SER A 59 -0.56 -15.52 14.93
CA SER A 59 0.77 -15.10 14.51
C SER A 59 1.39 -16.20 13.67
N ILE A 60 1.88 -15.88 12.47
CA ILE A 60 2.27 -16.85 11.46
C ILE A 60 3.76 -16.68 11.15
N GLY A 61 4.57 -17.68 11.47
CA GLY A 61 5.97 -17.80 11.09
C GLY A 61 6.16 -18.69 9.87
N ALA A 62 6.98 -18.26 8.93
CA ALA A 62 7.32 -18.99 7.71
C ALA A 62 8.63 -18.45 7.11
N ASP A 63 9.32 -19.26 6.31
CA ASP A 63 10.56 -18.84 5.62
C ASP A 63 10.25 -17.97 4.41
N GLY A 64 9.06 -18.07 3.82
CA GLY A 64 8.68 -17.24 2.68
C GLY A 64 7.24 -16.75 2.78
N LEU A 65 7.00 -15.57 2.20
CA LEU A 65 5.66 -15.02 2.03
C LEU A 65 5.54 -14.45 0.62
N LEU A 66 4.56 -14.97 -0.12
CA LEU A 66 4.10 -14.41 -1.39
C LEU A 66 2.74 -13.76 -1.18
N VAL A 67 2.58 -12.51 -1.60
CA VAL A 67 1.31 -11.76 -1.55
C VAL A 67 0.95 -11.30 -2.95
N ASN A 68 -0.18 -11.80 -3.46
CA ASN A 68 -0.69 -11.45 -4.79
C ASN A 68 -1.95 -10.62 -4.65
N PHE A 69 -1.93 -9.41 -5.20
CA PHE A 69 -3.10 -8.57 -5.40
C PHE A 69 -3.56 -8.71 -6.84
N THR A 70 -4.84 -9.03 -7.08
CA THR A 70 -5.41 -9.17 -8.42
C THR A 70 -6.66 -8.31 -8.54
N VAL A 71 -6.72 -7.44 -9.54
CA VAL A 71 -7.93 -6.68 -9.85
C VAL A 71 -8.94 -7.64 -10.49
N LEU A 72 -9.97 -8.00 -9.73
CA LEU A 72 -11.00 -8.95 -10.17
C LEU A 72 -12.04 -8.27 -11.06
N GLU A 73 -12.43 -7.06 -10.69
CA GLU A 73 -13.52 -6.34 -11.35
C GLU A 73 -13.33 -4.82 -11.23
N VAL A 74 -13.70 -4.06 -12.27
CA VAL A 74 -13.69 -2.58 -12.23
C VAL A 74 -15.03 -2.03 -12.71
N THR A 75 -15.88 -1.64 -11.75
CA THR A 75 -17.23 -1.15 -12.02
C THR A 75 -17.40 0.29 -11.52
N GLY A 76 -17.58 1.22 -12.45
CA GLY A 76 -17.72 2.65 -12.16
C GLY A 76 -16.46 3.23 -11.48
N ASN A 77 -16.63 3.76 -10.26
CA ASN A 77 -15.54 4.33 -9.45
C ASN A 77 -15.05 3.35 -8.36
N THR A 78 -15.25 2.05 -8.55
CA THR A 78 -14.84 1.01 -7.59
C THR A 78 -14.09 -0.11 -8.30
N ALA A 79 -13.00 -0.61 -7.71
CA ALA A 79 -12.40 -1.88 -8.08
C ALA A 79 -12.63 -2.91 -6.97
N ARG A 80 -12.90 -4.15 -7.34
CA ARG A 80 -12.84 -5.31 -6.45
C ARG A 80 -11.50 -5.99 -6.65
N VAL A 81 -10.78 -6.20 -5.56
CA VAL A 81 -9.41 -6.74 -5.57
C VAL A 81 -9.37 -8.00 -4.72
N GLY A 82 -8.84 -9.07 -5.29
CA GLY A 82 -8.55 -10.31 -4.59
C GLY A 82 -7.13 -10.29 -4.06
N VAL A 83 -6.93 -10.80 -2.84
CA VAL A 83 -5.63 -10.99 -2.21
C VAL A 83 -5.43 -12.47 -1.94
N LYS A 84 -4.24 -12.96 -2.28
CA LYS A 84 -3.78 -14.30 -1.90
C LYS A 84 -2.42 -14.20 -1.23
N LEU A 85 -2.35 -14.58 0.04
CA LEU A 85 -1.12 -14.74 0.80
C LEU A 85 -0.76 -16.22 0.84
N VAL A 86 0.48 -16.56 0.48
CA VAL A 86 1.01 -17.91 0.53
C VAL A 86 2.26 -17.90 1.42
N PHE A 87 2.13 -18.49 2.60
CA PHE A 87 3.24 -18.71 3.52
C PHE A 87 3.92 -20.02 3.14
N LEU A 88 5.21 -19.93 2.83
CA LEU A 88 6.01 -21.04 2.35
C LEU A 88 6.81 -21.65 3.50
N PRO A 89 6.77 -22.98 3.68
CA PRO A 89 7.66 -23.64 4.61
C PRO A 89 9.12 -23.49 4.16
N GLY A 90 10.03 -23.62 5.11
CA GLY A 90 11.47 -23.60 4.86
C GLY A 90 12.03 -24.76 4.05
N LYS A 91 13.37 -24.80 3.99
CA LYS A 91 14.16 -25.91 3.42
C LYS A 91 15.05 -26.68 4.43
N GLY A 92 14.96 -26.40 5.74
CA GLY A 92 15.72 -27.04 6.82
C GLY A 92 14.93 -27.97 7.79
N VAL A 93 15.58 -28.46 8.84
CA VAL A 93 15.02 -29.53 9.71
C VAL A 93 13.72 -29.12 10.47
N ASN A 94 13.38 -27.82 10.51
CA ASN A 94 12.14 -27.26 11.07
C ASN A 94 11.13 -26.80 10.00
N ASP A 95 11.19 -27.33 8.76
CA ASP A 95 10.35 -27.03 7.57
C ASP A 95 8.85 -26.98 7.83
N SER A 96 8.39 -25.89 8.42
CA SER A 96 6.98 -25.74 8.70
C SER A 96 6.58 -24.29 8.78
N VAL A 97 5.39 -24.01 8.28
CA VAL A 97 4.66 -22.83 8.70
C VAL A 97 4.24 -23.07 10.16
N MET A 98 4.61 -22.15 11.02
CA MET A 98 4.25 -22.14 12.43
C MET A 98 3.10 -21.16 12.64
N VAL A 99 2.04 -21.62 13.28
CA VAL A 99 0.89 -20.78 13.62
C VAL A 99 0.74 -20.76 15.13
N TYR A 100 0.90 -19.59 15.71
CA TYR A 100 0.69 -19.29 17.12
C TYR A 100 -0.68 -18.64 17.27
N THR A 101 -1.39 -18.96 18.33
CA THR A 101 -2.73 -18.41 18.60
C THR A 101 -2.96 -18.34 20.09
N ALA A 102 -3.65 -17.30 20.55
CA ALA A 102 -3.98 -17.09 21.95
C ALA A 102 -5.42 -16.63 22.14
N THR A 103 -6.05 -17.10 23.22
CA THR A 103 -7.38 -16.68 23.67
C THR A 103 -7.39 -16.44 25.18
N ARG A 104 -8.28 -15.55 25.63
CA ARG A 104 -8.53 -15.29 27.06
C ARG A 104 -9.55 -16.29 27.59
N GLY A 105 -9.08 -17.33 28.27
CA GLY A 105 -9.90 -18.22 29.10
C GLY A 105 -10.78 -19.24 28.35
N GLU A 106 -11.03 -19.05 27.06
CA GLU A 106 -11.67 -20.06 26.21
C GLU A 106 -10.61 -20.96 25.57
N ASP A 107 -10.94 -22.24 25.35
CA ASP A 107 -10.19 -23.04 24.39
C ASP A 107 -10.20 -22.23 23.09
N PRO A 108 -9.04 -21.88 22.52
CA PRO A 108 -9.08 -21.25 21.22
C PRO A 108 -9.83 -22.21 20.30
N GLU A 109 -10.61 -21.68 19.33
CA GLU A 109 -11.49 -22.45 18.45
C GLU A 109 -10.81 -23.74 17.94
N PRO A 110 -11.50 -24.71 17.31
CA PRO A 110 -10.79 -25.74 16.56
C PRO A 110 -10.02 -25.10 15.37
N LEU A 111 -8.87 -24.51 15.72
CA LEU A 111 -8.07 -23.44 15.12
C LEU A 111 -7.46 -23.81 13.77
N PHE A 112 -7.66 -25.05 13.37
CA PHE A 112 -6.89 -25.68 12.35
C PHE A 112 -7.73 -26.63 11.50
N SER A 113 -9.07 -26.52 11.50
CA SER A 113 -9.89 -27.34 10.58
C SER A 113 -9.49 -27.12 9.11
N TRP A 114 -9.01 -25.91 8.79
CA TRP A 114 -8.47 -25.53 7.49
C TRP A 114 -6.96 -25.76 7.34
N LEU A 115 -6.25 -26.13 8.42
CA LEU A 115 -4.81 -26.33 8.48
C LEU A 115 -4.50 -27.81 8.66
N ASN A 116 -3.84 -28.42 7.68
CA ASN A 116 -3.35 -29.79 7.82
C ASN A 116 -2.02 -29.76 8.58
N TYR A 117 -2.04 -29.94 9.91
CA TYR A 117 -0.86 -29.81 10.79
C TYR A 117 -0.35 -31.17 11.27
N SER A 118 0.96 -31.26 11.51
CA SER A 118 1.66 -32.46 11.96
C SER A 118 2.01 -32.45 13.45
N GLY A 119 1.78 -31.33 14.14
CA GLY A 119 2.01 -31.21 15.58
C GLY A 119 1.24 -30.05 16.18
N LEU A 120 0.62 -30.29 17.35
CA LEU A 120 -0.08 -29.30 18.15
C LEU A 120 0.54 -29.32 19.55
N ARG A 121 0.95 -28.15 20.03
CA ARG A 121 1.31 -27.96 21.44
C ARG A 121 0.39 -26.91 22.02
N LYS A 122 -0.32 -27.26 23.09
CA LYS A 122 -1.09 -26.32 23.90
C LYS A 122 -0.33 -26.00 25.17
N GLY A 123 -0.38 -24.75 25.60
CA GLY A 123 0.25 -24.31 26.84
C GLY A 123 -0.25 -22.96 27.28
N TRP A 124 -0.21 -22.70 28.58
CA TRP A 124 -0.50 -21.39 29.12
C TRP A 124 0.71 -20.46 28.95
N ILE A 125 0.46 -19.27 28.43
CA ILE A 125 1.41 -18.16 28.43
C ILE A 125 0.89 -17.13 29.43
N HIS A 126 1.77 -16.67 30.31
CA HIS A 126 1.47 -15.59 31.24
C HIS A 126 2.17 -14.33 30.76
N GLU A 127 1.40 -13.32 30.37
CA GLU A 127 1.91 -12.04 29.90
C GLU A 127 1.32 -10.91 30.73
N GLY A 128 2.17 -10.30 31.57
CA GLY A 128 1.72 -9.38 32.60
C GLY A 128 0.69 -10.05 33.53
N ASN A 129 -0.51 -9.49 33.62
CA ASN A 129 -1.62 -10.01 34.42
C ASN A 129 -2.61 -10.89 33.61
N VAL A 130 -2.29 -11.21 32.35
CA VAL A 130 -3.18 -12.00 31.48
C VAL A 130 -2.62 -13.41 31.35
N SER A 131 -3.48 -14.41 31.58
CA SER A 131 -3.19 -15.80 31.25
C SER A 131 -3.89 -16.17 29.95
N LEU A 132 -3.09 -16.62 28.97
CA LEU A 132 -3.55 -16.94 27.64
C LEU A 132 -3.34 -18.40 27.36
N LEU A 133 -4.36 -19.06 26.84
CA LEU A 133 -4.19 -20.40 26.31
C LEU A 133 -3.60 -20.27 24.91
N SER A 134 -2.34 -20.68 24.76
CA SER A 134 -1.65 -20.67 23.48
C SER A 134 -1.71 -22.04 22.81
N ALA A 135 -1.78 -22.04 21.48
CA ALA A 135 -1.54 -23.23 20.68
C ALA A 135 -0.52 -22.95 19.59
N VAL A 136 0.36 -23.92 19.33
CA VAL A 136 1.33 -23.88 18.23
C VAL A 136 1.05 -25.05 17.30
N ALA A 137 0.68 -24.75 16.06
CA ALA A 137 0.57 -25.73 14.98
C ALA A 137 1.74 -25.62 14.01
N ARG A 138 2.17 -26.76 13.47
CA ARG A 138 3.20 -26.85 12.43
C ARG A 138 2.69 -27.59 11.22
N THR A 139 2.92 -27.05 10.02
CA THR A 139 2.61 -27.74 8.76
C THR A 139 3.73 -27.65 7.75
N LYS A 140 4.05 -28.76 7.10
CA LYS A 140 5.00 -28.81 5.98
C LYS A 140 4.39 -28.35 4.65
N LYS A 141 3.10 -28.04 4.63
CA LYS A 141 2.40 -27.54 3.43
C LYS A 141 2.35 -26.02 3.47
N PRO A 142 2.33 -25.35 2.32
CA PRO A 142 2.07 -23.92 2.28
C PRO A 142 0.74 -23.59 2.96
N LEU A 143 0.73 -22.51 3.73
CA LEU A 143 -0.49 -21.96 4.29
C LEU A 143 -1.01 -20.87 3.35
N VAL A 144 -2.30 -20.89 3.06
CA VAL A 144 -2.93 -19.93 2.14
C VAL A 144 -4.02 -19.16 2.88
N ILE A 145 -3.96 -17.83 2.78
CA ILE A 145 -5.02 -16.92 3.20
C ILE A 145 -5.50 -16.18 1.95
N GLU A 146 -6.79 -16.19 1.72
CA GLU A 146 -7.43 -15.53 0.57
C GLU A 146 -8.56 -14.63 1.06
N GLY A 147 -8.76 -13.52 0.36
CA GLY A 147 -9.85 -12.60 0.64
C GLY A 147 -10.04 -11.60 -0.49
N GLU A 148 -11.12 -10.84 -0.40
CA GLU A 148 -11.44 -9.78 -1.35
C GLU A 148 -11.78 -8.49 -0.61
N TYR A 149 -11.56 -7.36 -1.27
CA TYR A 149 -11.89 -6.04 -0.74
C TYR A 149 -12.19 -5.07 -1.89
N PHE A 150 -12.68 -3.88 -1.56
CA PHE A 150 -12.99 -2.83 -2.51
C PHE A 150 -12.03 -1.66 -2.39
N ILE A 151 -11.72 -1.04 -3.53
CA ILE A 151 -11.00 0.24 -3.59
C ILE A 151 -11.84 1.27 -4.36
N LYS A 152 -12.01 2.47 -3.79
CA LYS A 152 -12.58 3.62 -4.50
C LYS A 152 -11.51 4.30 -5.34
N LEU A 153 -11.73 4.34 -6.65
CA LEU A 153 -10.68 4.72 -7.61
C LEU A 153 -10.33 6.21 -7.54
N GLY A 154 -11.32 7.05 -7.24
CA GLY A 154 -11.14 8.50 -7.19
C GLY A 154 -10.26 9.01 -6.04
N ASN A 155 -9.99 8.19 -5.02
CA ASN A 155 -9.21 8.61 -3.84
C ASN A 155 -8.39 7.48 -3.18
N GLY A 156 -8.35 6.28 -3.76
CA GLY A 156 -7.60 5.14 -3.21
C GLY A 156 -8.19 4.53 -1.93
N SER A 157 -9.39 4.92 -1.49
CA SER A 157 -9.96 4.42 -0.24
C SER A 157 -10.29 2.92 -0.29
N VAL A 158 -9.77 2.16 0.68
CA VAL A 158 -9.95 0.73 0.89
C VAL A 158 -11.14 0.47 1.81
N TYR A 159 -11.99 -0.48 1.40
CA TYR A 159 -13.15 -0.94 2.15
C TYR A 159 -13.18 -2.47 2.17
N THR A 160 -13.62 -3.04 3.29
CA THR A 160 -14.01 -4.45 3.37
C THR A 160 -15.28 -4.72 2.53
N LEU A 161 -15.62 -6.00 2.31
CA LEU A 161 -16.82 -6.37 1.55
C LEU A 161 -18.14 -5.93 2.20
N ASP A 162 -18.18 -5.83 3.53
CA ASP A 162 -19.31 -5.29 4.31
C ASP A 162 -19.35 -3.74 4.33
N GLY A 163 -18.40 -3.07 3.66
CA GLY A 163 -18.40 -1.63 3.47
C GLY A 163 -17.71 -0.82 4.57
N ARG A 164 -16.97 -1.46 5.48
CA ARG A 164 -16.18 -0.77 6.50
C ARG A 164 -14.94 -0.14 5.87
N TYR A 165 -14.76 1.16 6.08
CA TYR A 165 -13.56 1.87 5.65
C TYR A 165 -12.33 1.42 6.45
N ILE A 166 -11.24 1.14 5.77
CA ILE A 166 -9.97 0.73 6.39
C ILE A 166 -8.92 1.84 6.26
N GLY A 167 -8.70 2.36 5.06
CA GLY A 167 -7.62 3.32 4.82
C GLY A 167 -7.42 3.66 3.35
N HIS A 168 -6.21 4.08 2.99
CA HIS A 168 -5.78 4.28 1.62
C HIS A 168 -5.00 3.07 1.12
N THR A 169 -5.23 2.65 -0.12
CA THR A 169 -4.53 1.53 -0.73
C THR A 169 -3.05 1.79 -0.79
N ILE A 170 -2.25 0.76 -0.56
CA ILE A 170 -0.80 0.84 -0.74
C ILE A 170 -0.39 0.62 -2.18
N LEU A 171 -1.27 0.13 -3.05
CA LEU A 171 -0.87 -0.31 -4.38
C LEU A 171 -0.48 0.87 -5.30
N TRP A 172 -1.07 2.05 -5.07
CA TRP A 172 -0.80 3.30 -5.79
C TRP A 172 -1.16 4.54 -4.94
N GLY A 173 -0.96 5.74 -5.47
CA GLY A 173 -1.42 7.01 -4.90
C GLY A 173 -0.62 7.50 -3.69
N LEU A 174 0.36 6.71 -3.22
CA LEU A 174 1.18 7.08 -2.06
C LEU A 174 1.91 8.40 -2.23
N ARG A 175 2.24 8.80 -3.47
CA ARG A 175 2.86 10.08 -3.79
C ARG A 175 2.04 11.29 -3.34
N ASP A 176 0.72 11.19 -3.42
CA ASP A 176 -0.17 12.33 -3.23
C ASP A 176 -0.55 12.53 -1.75
N LEU A 177 -0.27 11.54 -0.90
CA LEU A 177 -0.46 11.61 0.54
C LEU A 177 0.55 12.55 1.20
N LYS A 178 0.05 13.47 2.03
CA LYS A 178 0.84 14.46 2.75
C LYS A 178 1.05 14.04 4.20
N VAL A 179 2.08 14.59 4.81
CA VAL A 179 2.30 14.45 6.26
C VAL A 179 1.02 14.90 7.00
N ASN A 180 0.62 14.12 8.01
CA ASN A 180 -0.62 14.23 8.78
C ASN A 180 -1.91 13.78 8.10
N ASP A 181 -1.90 13.42 6.80
CA ASP A 181 -3.04 12.74 6.19
C ASP A 181 -3.29 11.41 6.91
N THR A 182 -4.56 11.02 7.03
CA THR A 182 -4.90 9.71 7.62
C THR A 182 -4.62 8.63 6.59
N LEU A 183 -3.68 7.74 6.89
CA LEU A 183 -3.38 6.59 6.04
C LEU A 183 -4.41 5.50 6.24
N PHE A 184 -4.72 5.15 7.50
CA PHE A 184 -5.71 4.14 7.83
C PHE A 184 -6.25 4.32 9.24
N VAL A 185 -7.31 3.60 9.56
CA VAL A 185 -7.89 3.56 10.90
C VAL A 185 -7.63 2.16 11.48
N PHE A 186 -6.90 2.11 12.58
CA PHE A 186 -6.56 0.88 13.27
C PHE A 186 -7.22 0.88 14.66
N ASN A 187 -8.11 -0.08 14.91
CA ASN A 187 -8.89 -0.17 16.16
C ASN A 187 -9.51 1.18 16.59
N GLY A 188 -10.11 1.89 15.63
CA GLY A 188 -10.74 3.19 15.85
C GLY A 188 -9.77 4.38 15.96
N THR A 189 -8.47 4.13 15.99
CA THR A 189 -7.44 5.17 16.04
C THR A 189 -6.92 5.48 14.64
N PRO A 190 -6.97 6.74 14.17
CA PRO A 190 -6.38 7.11 12.89
C PRO A 190 -4.86 7.03 12.98
N VAL A 191 -4.26 6.32 12.04
CA VAL A 191 -2.81 6.26 11.83
C VAL A 191 -2.46 7.18 10.67
N ARG A 192 -1.60 8.16 10.93
CA ARG A 192 -1.26 9.23 10.02
C ARG A 192 0.07 9.01 9.30
N VAL A 193 0.24 9.73 8.20
CA VAL A 193 1.51 9.82 7.47
C VAL A 193 2.51 10.63 8.30
N ALA A 194 3.62 10.02 8.69
CA ALA A 194 4.72 10.70 9.37
C ALA A 194 5.72 11.29 8.38
N SER A 195 6.00 10.59 7.28
CA SER A 195 6.93 11.05 6.25
C SER A 195 6.55 10.51 4.88
N ASN A 196 6.63 11.37 3.88
CA ASN A 196 6.54 10.97 2.48
C ASN A 196 7.50 11.84 1.68
N ARG A 197 8.58 11.24 1.16
CA ARG A 197 9.66 11.99 0.50
C ARG A 197 10.15 11.29 -0.74
N ILE A 198 10.53 12.09 -1.73
CA ILE A 198 11.23 11.61 -2.92
C ILE A 198 12.70 11.37 -2.57
N ILE A 199 13.19 10.18 -2.90
CA ILE A 199 14.58 9.74 -2.74
C ILE A 199 15.25 9.59 -4.12
N ASN A 200 16.52 9.99 -4.19
CA ASN A 200 17.32 9.88 -5.41
C ASN A 200 18.11 8.56 -5.46
N LYS A 201 17.43 7.43 -5.22
CA LYS A 201 18.02 6.09 -5.18
C LYS A 201 17.26 5.15 -6.12
N THR A 202 17.98 4.31 -6.84
CA THR A 202 17.45 3.17 -7.57
C THR A 202 17.05 2.09 -6.56
N VAL A 203 15.82 1.60 -6.66
CA VAL A 203 15.28 0.60 -5.74
C VAL A 203 15.36 -0.78 -6.39
N LEU A 204 15.99 -1.72 -5.69
CA LEU A 204 16.12 -3.12 -6.12
C LEU A 204 14.97 -3.94 -5.56
N THR A 205 14.27 -4.66 -6.43
CA THR A 205 13.21 -5.60 -6.07
C THR A 205 13.55 -7.00 -6.59
N TYR A 206 12.64 -7.97 -6.48
CA TYR A 206 12.80 -9.27 -7.14
C TYR A 206 12.40 -9.20 -8.63
N TYR A 207 11.46 -8.32 -8.98
CA TYR A 207 11.03 -8.09 -10.36
C TYR A 207 12.12 -7.41 -11.21
N GLY A 208 12.86 -6.48 -10.59
CA GLY A 208 13.94 -5.74 -11.25
C GLY A 208 14.34 -4.48 -10.50
N SER A 209 15.13 -3.66 -11.18
CA SER A 209 15.60 -2.36 -10.67
C SER A 209 14.69 -1.23 -11.15
N PHE A 210 14.28 -0.37 -10.23
CA PHE A 210 13.46 0.81 -10.51
C PHE A 210 14.31 2.07 -10.42
N GLU A 211 14.55 2.69 -11.57
CA GLU A 211 15.38 3.89 -11.67
C GLU A 211 14.80 5.08 -10.91
N ARG A 212 15.70 5.88 -10.36
CA ARG A 212 15.40 7.11 -9.63
C ARG A 212 14.68 8.16 -10.49
N PRO A 213 13.91 9.09 -9.88
CA PRO A 213 13.62 9.17 -8.44
C PRO A 213 12.51 8.21 -8.00
N ASN A 214 12.63 7.69 -6.77
CA ASN A 214 11.62 6.86 -6.10
C ASN A 214 11.08 7.60 -4.87
N GLY A 215 10.01 7.11 -4.27
CA GLY A 215 9.42 7.62 -3.04
C GLY A 215 9.70 6.71 -1.85
N MET A 216 9.78 7.31 -0.67
CA MET A 216 9.92 6.64 0.62
C MET A 216 8.86 7.17 1.57
N PHE A 217 8.08 6.25 2.13
CA PHE A 217 6.87 6.54 2.88
C PHE A 217 6.92 5.88 4.26
N PHE A 218 6.50 6.60 5.29
CA PHE A 218 6.36 6.14 6.67
C PHE A 218 5.04 6.62 7.28
N SER A 219 4.34 5.73 7.97
CA SER A 219 3.32 6.14 8.94
C SER A 219 3.94 6.57 10.27
N GLU A 220 3.13 7.17 11.13
CA GLU A 220 3.44 7.23 12.55
C GLU A 220 3.40 5.84 13.19
N PHE A 221 3.92 5.75 14.42
CA PHE A 221 3.80 4.54 15.22
C PHE A 221 2.33 4.28 15.54
N CYS A 222 1.83 3.12 15.17
CA CYS A 222 0.56 2.61 15.67
C CYS A 222 0.82 1.57 16.75
N SER A 223 0.08 1.68 17.86
CA SER A 223 0.09 0.64 18.88
C SER A 223 -0.83 -0.49 18.42
N HIS A 224 -0.27 -1.69 18.34
CA HIS A 224 -1.08 -2.89 18.30
C HIS A 224 -1.29 -3.34 19.75
N ASP A 225 -2.51 -3.18 20.27
CA ASP A 225 -2.86 -3.61 21.63
C ASP A 225 -3.74 -4.85 21.54
N GLU A 226 -3.16 -5.96 21.10
CA GLU A 226 -3.87 -7.24 21.09
C GLU A 226 -2.96 -8.35 21.61
N LEU A 227 -3.47 -9.00 22.68
CA LEU A 227 -3.11 -10.26 23.33
C LEU A 227 -1.63 -10.63 23.57
N TRP A 228 -0.71 -10.42 22.63
CA TRP A 228 0.61 -11.03 22.63
C TRP A 228 1.76 -10.11 23.00
N THR A 229 1.59 -8.79 22.93
CA THR A 229 2.54 -7.76 23.37
C THR A 229 2.15 -6.39 22.80
N ALA A 230 2.35 -5.32 23.56
CA ALA A 230 2.23 -3.96 23.06
C ALA A 230 3.43 -3.58 22.17
N TRP A 231 3.37 -3.87 20.86
CA TRP A 231 4.38 -3.40 19.90
C TRP A 231 3.90 -2.14 19.18
N LYS A 232 4.86 -1.23 18.99
CA LYS A 232 4.68 -0.06 18.13
C LYS A 232 5.16 -0.42 16.74
N ALA A 233 4.23 -0.46 15.81
CA ALA A 233 4.49 -0.76 14.41
C ALA A 233 4.50 0.52 13.57
N VAL A 234 5.21 0.49 12.45
CA VAL A 234 5.19 1.54 11.43
C VAL A 234 4.89 0.87 10.09
N PHE A 235 3.99 1.46 9.31
CA PHE A 235 3.90 1.13 7.90
C PHE A 235 5.01 1.84 7.14
N PHE A 236 5.78 1.06 6.39
CA PHE A 236 6.82 1.56 5.50
C PHE A 236 6.50 1.13 4.07
N ALA A 237 6.64 2.04 3.11
CA ALA A 237 6.72 1.66 1.69
C ALA A 237 7.81 2.40 0.90
N LEU A 238 8.37 1.72 -0.09
CA LEU A 238 9.04 2.33 -1.24
C LEU A 238 8.10 2.26 -2.43
N TYR A 239 7.99 3.34 -3.20
CA TYR A 239 7.13 3.40 -4.39
C TYR A 239 7.82 4.12 -5.55
N ASN A 240 7.39 3.84 -6.77
CA ASN A 240 7.82 4.57 -7.95
C ASN A 240 6.78 5.64 -8.33
N PRO A 241 7.09 6.95 -8.23
CA PRO A 241 6.13 8.03 -8.48
C PRO A 241 5.73 8.22 -9.94
N GLN A 242 6.46 7.64 -10.90
CA GLN A 242 6.17 7.70 -12.33
C GLN A 242 5.20 6.60 -12.75
N LEU A 243 5.37 5.41 -12.20
CA LEU A 243 4.50 4.26 -12.43
C LEU A 243 3.28 4.24 -11.50
N ASP A 244 3.31 5.06 -10.44
CA ASP A 244 2.33 5.09 -9.37
C ASP A 244 2.09 3.68 -8.81
N LEU A 245 3.21 3.07 -8.37
CA LEU A 245 3.28 1.67 -8.00
C LEU A 245 4.15 1.49 -6.75
N THR A 246 3.67 0.73 -5.77
CA THR A 246 4.50 0.33 -4.64
C THR A 246 5.46 -0.78 -5.01
N LEU A 247 6.72 -0.60 -4.62
CA LEU A 247 7.84 -1.47 -4.94
C LEU A 247 8.15 -2.43 -3.79
N THR A 248 8.13 -1.94 -2.55
CA THR A 248 8.35 -2.76 -1.36
C THR A 248 7.54 -2.19 -0.21
N PHE A 249 7.00 -3.03 0.67
CA PHE A 249 6.32 -2.58 1.88
C PHE A 249 6.49 -3.56 3.04
N LEU A 250 6.29 -3.05 4.25
CA LEU A 250 6.12 -3.81 5.50
C LEU A 250 5.27 -3.01 6.48
N GLY A 251 4.73 -3.69 7.47
CA GLY A 251 3.93 -3.12 8.54
C GLY A 251 2.43 -3.40 8.41
N PRO A 252 1.58 -2.59 9.05
CA PRO A 252 0.12 -2.66 8.89
C PRO A 252 -0.30 -2.11 7.52
N VAL A 253 -0.89 -2.97 6.70
CA VAL A 253 -1.25 -2.65 5.31
C VAL A 253 -2.77 -2.60 5.18
N PRO A 254 -3.39 -1.46 4.82
CA PRO A 254 -4.85 -1.34 4.72
C PRO A 254 -5.51 -2.40 3.83
N ASP A 255 -4.91 -2.69 2.68
CA ASP A 255 -5.37 -3.72 1.75
C ASP A 255 -5.39 -5.12 2.38
N LEU A 256 -4.43 -5.42 3.26
CA LEU A 256 -4.34 -6.69 3.97
C LEU A 256 -5.24 -6.73 5.21
N ILE A 257 -5.36 -5.62 5.93
CA ILE A 257 -6.27 -5.47 7.08
C ILE A 257 -7.72 -5.72 6.63
N ALA A 258 -8.07 -5.29 5.41
CA ALA A 258 -9.39 -5.53 4.84
C ALA A 258 -9.75 -7.02 4.70
N VAL A 259 -8.75 -7.90 4.60
CA VAL A 259 -8.92 -9.36 4.55
C VAL A 259 -8.53 -10.07 5.85
N GLY A 260 -8.30 -9.31 6.93
CA GLY A 260 -8.00 -9.81 8.28
C GLY A 260 -6.51 -9.94 8.60
N VAL A 261 -5.60 -9.69 7.65
CA VAL A 261 -4.15 -9.71 7.91
C VAL A 261 -3.72 -8.33 8.38
N ILE A 262 -3.47 -8.19 9.67
CA ILE A 262 -3.29 -6.90 10.32
C ILE A 262 -1.86 -6.38 10.27
N PHE A 263 -0.88 -7.26 10.07
CA PHE A 263 0.53 -6.92 10.06
C PHE A 263 1.33 -7.90 9.19
N VAL A 264 2.33 -7.40 8.47
CA VAL A 264 3.32 -8.19 7.73
C VAL A 264 4.71 -7.57 7.87
N ASP A 265 5.68 -8.29 8.41
CA ASP A 265 7.06 -7.79 8.58
C ASP A 265 8.11 -8.88 8.37
N PRO A 266 8.20 -9.44 7.14
CA PRO A 266 9.27 -10.38 6.83
C PRO A 266 10.59 -9.63 6.66
N SER A 267 11.68 -10.13 7.26
CA SER A 267 12.99 -9.47 7.14
C SER A 267 13.55 -9.49 5.70
N ASP A 268 13.18 -10.43 4.84
CA ASP A 268 13.80 -10.63 3.51
C ASP A 268 15.33 -10.78 3.57
N GLY A 269 15.81 -12.03 3.65
CA GLY A 269 17.22 -12.39 3.73
C GLY A 269 18.07 -11.82 2.59
N ALA A 270 17.51 -11.65 1.39
CA ALA A 270 18.21 -10.99 0.27
C ALA A 270 18.47 -9.51 0.56
N ALA A 271 17.49 -8.79 1.09
CA ALA A 271 17.68 -7.40 1.54
C ALA A 271 18.65 -7.30 2.72
N ARG A 272 18.60 -8.26 3.66
CA ARG A 272 19.53 -8.29 4.79
C ARG A 272 20.97 -8.46 4.30
N ARG A 273 21.24 -9.46 3.46
CA ARG A 273 22.58 -9.69 2.88
C ARG A 273 23.08 -8.47 2.13
N PHE A 274 22.24 -7.88 1.28
CA PHE A 274 22.58 -6.65 0.56
C PHE A 274 22.98 -5.52 1.53
N ASN A 275 22.19 -5.29 2.57
CA ASN A 275 22.44 -4.24 3.56
C ASN A 275 23.69 -4.51 4.41
N LEU A 276 24.00 -5.78 4.69
CA LEU A 276 25.22 -6.17 5.39
C LEU A 276 26.47 -5.97 4.52
N GLU A 277 26.43 -6.45 3.27
CA GLU A 277 27.52 -6.31 2.30
C GLU A 277 27.87 -4.83 2.03
N HIS A 278 26.84 -3.96 1.99
CA HIS A 278 27.01 -2.56 1.66
C HIS A 278 26.93 -1.60 2.86
N LYS A 279 26.93 -2.12 4.10
CA LYS A 279 26.65 -1.34 5.33
C LYS A 279 27.39 0.00 5.42
N ASN A 280 28.67 0.02 5.02
CA ASN A 280 29.53 1.20 5.11
C ASN A 280 29.34 2.21 3.96
N GLU A 281 28.57 1.82 2.94
CA GLU A 281 28.38 2.59 1.71
C GLU A 281 26.91 2.84 1.38
N LEU A 282 25.96 2.35 2.18
CA LEU A 282 24.51 2.53 1.95
C LEU A 282 24.10 3.99 1.74
N THR A 283 24.81 4.95 2.36
CA THR A 283 24.56 6.38 2.16
C THR A 283 25.19 6.95 0.88
N LYS A 284 26.21 6.27 0.34
CA LYS A 284 27.00 6.69 -0.83
C LYS A 284 26.54 6.03 -2.12
N ILE A 285 26.07 4.77 -2.06
CA ILE A 285 25.62 4.05 -3.24
C ILE A 285 24.26 4.59 -3.70
N PRO A 286 24.06 4.75 -5.02
CA PRO A 286 22.78 5.18 -5.58
C PRO A 286 21.72 4.07 -5.55
N LEU A 287 21.96 2.96 -4.85
CA LEU A 287 21.13 1.77 -4.79
C LEU A 287 20.52 1.60 -3.39
N MET A 288 19.39 0.91 -3.33
CA MET A 288 18.70 0.55 -2.10
C MET A 288 17.96 -0.76 -2.28
N ARG A 289 18.09 -1.66 -1.31
CA ARG A 289 17.23 -2.83 -1.17
C ARG A 289 16.68 -2.82 0.25
N MET A 290 15.35 -2.92 0.38
CA MET A 290 14.69 -2.79 1.66
C MET A 290 14.18 -4.15 2.15
N GLN A 291 14.15 -4.32 3.48
CA GLN A 291 13.42 -5.41 4.14
C GLN A 291 11.93 -5.35 3.76
N GLY A 292 11.19 -6.43 4.01
CA GLY A 292 9.76 -6.52 3.70
C GLY A 292 9.43 -7.19 2.37
N LEU A 293 8.15 -7.11 2.00
CA LEU A 293 7.59 -7.69 0.80
C LEU A 293 7.96 -6.84 -0.42
N SER A 294 8.86 -7.35 -1.26
CA SER A 294 9.35 -6.66 -2.47
C SER A 294 8.66 -7.17 -3.72
N LEU A 295 8.37 -6.28 -4.68
CA LEU A 295 7.74 -6.61 -5.94
C LEU A 295 8.53 -7.73 -6.63
N TYR A 296 7.80 -8.78 -7.00
CA TYR A 296 8.32 -10.04 -7.51
C TYR A 296 7.87 -10.30 -8.93
N ASP A 297 6.58 -10.11 -9.20
CA ASP A 297 6.01 -10.33 -10.52
C ASP A 297 4.81 -9.40 -10.76
N THR A 298 4.57 -9.08 -12.03
CA THR A 298 3.40 -8.33 -12.46
C THR A 298 3.18 -8.46 -13.97
N ASN A 299 1.92 -8.40 -14.39
CA ASN A 299 1.56 -8.22 -15.80
C ASN A 299 1.31 -6.75 -16.20
N VAL A 300 1.69 -5.79 -15.35
CA VAL A 300 1.72 -4.37 -15.69
C VAL A 300 2.75 -4.17 -16.79
N ARG A 301 2.27 -4.14 -18.03
CA ARG A 301 3.11 -3.81 -19.20
C ARG A 301 3.57 -2.36 -19.06
N GLU A 302 4.84 -2.18 -18.71
CA GLU A 302 5.53 -0.91 -18.93
C GLU A 302 5.44 -0.61 -20.43
N ASN A 303 4.53 0.28 -20.83
CA ASN A 303 4.87 1.10 -21.98
C ASN A 303 6.10 1.89 -21.51
N ARG A 304 7.30 1.47 -21.93
CA ARG A 304 8.61 2.13 -21.72
C ARG A 304 8.67 3.57 -22.26
N ALA A 305 7.53 4.22 -22.44
CA ALA A 305 7.45 5.66 -22.45
C ALA A 305 7.82 6.11 -21.03
N VAL A 306 9.11 6.34 -20.82
CA VAL A 306 9.60 7.30 -19.83
C VAL A 306 8.79 8.57 -20.08
N PHE A 307 7.68 8.74 -19.36
CA PHE A 307 7.01 10.02 -19.37
C PHE A 307 7.99 10.94 -18.64
N PRO A 308 8.66 11.89 -19.33
CA PRO A 308 9.40 12.91 -18.60
C PRO A 308 8.40 13.47 -17.61
N ALA A 309 8.76 13.49 -16.32
CA ALA A 309 7.89 13.92 -15.24
C ALA A 309 7.28 15.27 -15.62
N ARG A 310 6.09 15.22 -16.22
CA ARG A 310 5.32 16.42 -16.44
C ARG A 310 4.71 16.64 -15.07
N PRO A 311 5.02 17.76 -14.41
CA PRO A 311 4.28 18.12 -13.20
C PRO A 311 2.78 17.99 -13.53
N PRO A 312 1.96 17.50 -12.57
CA PRO A 312 0.56 17.22 -12.82
C PRO A 312 -0.01 18.35 -13.65
N ARG A 313 -0.59 18.01 -14.81
CA ARG A 313 -1.38 18.96 -15.60
C ARG A 313 -2.64 19.21 -14.78
N SER A 314 -2.49 20.01 -13.73
CA SER A 314 -3.61 20.59 -13.02
C SER A 314 -4.47 21.27 -14.07
N GLY A 315 -5.78 21.05 -14.02
CA GLY A 315 -6.75 21.77 -14.86
C GLY A 315 -6.53 23.28 -14.85
N LEU A 316 -5.85 23.80 -13.82
CA LEU A 316 -5.31 25.15 -13.71
C LEU A 316 -4.44 25.60 -14.88
N ARG A 317 -3.63 24.75 -15.55
CA ARG A 317 -2.85 25.19 -16.73
C ARG A 317 -3.73 25.44 -17.95
N VAL A 318 -4.74 24.60 -18.17
CA VAL A 318 -5.71 24.81 -19.25
C VAL A 318 -6.59 26.00 -18.92
N ALA A 319 -7.08 26.10 -17.67
CA ALA A 319 -7.82 27.27 -17.21
C ALA A 319 -7.00 28.57 -17.30
N PHE A 320 -5.69 28.52 -17.00
CA PHE A 320 -4.77 29.65 -17.14
C PHE A 320 -4.56 30.03 -18.61
N LEU A 321 -4.30 29.06 -19.50
CA LEU A 321 -4.14 29.32 -20.93
C LEU A 321 -5.43 29.83 -21.57
N VAL A 322 -6.58 29.25 -21.22
CA VAL A 322 -7.90 29.74 -21.63
C VAL A 322 -8.14 31.14 -21.09
N SER A 323 -7.76 31.43 -19.84
CA SER A 323 -7.87 32.79 -19.26
C SER A 323 -6.99 33.81 -19.99
N LEU A 324 -5.78 33.43 -20.42
CA LEU A 324 -4.88 34.28 -21.19
C LEU A 324 -5.40 34.54 -22.61
N ILE A 325 -5.95 33.52 -23.27
CA ILE A 325 -6.57 33.66 -24.59
C ILE A 325 -7.79 34.58 -24.49
N VAL A 326 -8.62 34.41 -23.47
CA VAL A 326 -9.79 35.27 -23.24
C VAL A 326 -9.37 36.70 -22.92
N LEU A 327 -8.36 36.90 -22.08
CA LEU A 327 -7.80 38.21 -21.76
C LEU A 327 -7.24 38.89 -23.02
N GLY A 328 -6.51 38.14 -23.86
CA GLY A 328 -5.99 38.61 -25.13
C GLY A 328 -7.10 39.06 -26.09
N VAL A 329 -8.16 38.26 -26.25
CA VAL A 329 -9.33 38.62 -27.07
C VAL A 329 -10.08 39.83 -26.51
N ALA A 330 -10.18 39.94 -25.18
CA ALA A 330 -10.82 41.09 -24.52
C ALA A 330 -10.02 42.38 -24.69
N LEU A 331 -8.68 42.32 -24.63
CA LEU A 331 -7.79 43.46 -24.86
C LEU A 331 -7.80 43.89 -26.34
N LEU A 332 -7.78 42.93 -27.27
CA LEU A 332 -7.83 43.20 -28.72
C LEU A 332 -9.18 43.77 -29.16
N LYS A 333 -10.30 43.37 -28.56
CA LYS A 333 -11.64 43.94 -28.84
C LYS A 333 -11.97 45.18 -28.02
N GLY A 334 -11.22 45.45 -26.95
CA GLY A 334 -11.43 46.56 -26.02
C GLY A 334 -10.76 47.88 -26.42
N GLY A 335 -9.95 47.90 -27.49
CA GLY A 335 -9.35 49.12 -28.02
C GLY A 335 -8.25 49.75 -27.15
N VAL A 336 -7.72 49.04 -26.15
CA VAL A 336 -6.68 49.57 -25.24
C VAL A 336 -5.31 49.75 -25.94
N LEU A 337 -5.12 49.15 -27.12
CA LEU A 337 -3.92 49.35 -27.95
C LEU A 337 -4.07 50.39 -29.07
N ASN A 338 -5.23 51.03 -29.21
CA ASN A 338 -5.33 52.21 -30.06
C ASN A 338 -4.88 53.43 -29.27
N GLY A 339 -3.55 53.57 -29.13
CA GLY A 339 -2.94 54.82 -28.76
C GLY A 339 -3.39 55.91 -29.72
N LYS A 340 -4.26 56.81 -29.25
CA LYS A 340 -4.35 58.14 -29.83
C LYS A 340 -3.09 58.86 -29.39
N ALA A 341 -2.13 58.98 -30.30
CA ALA A 341 -1.21 60.10 -30.29
C ALA A 341 -2.06 61.39 -30.45
N ALA A 342 -1.99 62.27 -29.46
CA ALA A 342 -2.32 63.68 -29.55
C ALA A 342 -1.39 64.42 -28.60
#